data_AF-A0A542ZXA9-F1
#
_entry.id   AF-A0A542ZXA9-F1
#
_cell.length_a   1.000
_cell.length_b   1.000
_cell.length_c   1.000
_cell.angle_alpha   90.00
_cell.angle_beta   90.00
_cell.angle_gamma   90.00
#
_symmetry.space_group_name_H-M   'P 1'
#
loop_
_entity.id
_entity.type
_entity.pdbx_description
1 polymer ?
#
loop_
_entity_poly.entity_id
_entity_poly.type
_entity_poly.pdbx_seq_one_letter_code
_entity_poly.pdbx_strand_id
1 'polypeptide(L)'
;MQSLIATANAAKMDGVLTIATVNLNGIRAAAKRGLNRWIDARRPDVLLLQEVRAPEELVLEHLPGLEIVQQACRVKGRAGVAIATALPINEARVGLGLELEPDVDTGRWVEADITTADGNELTVISTYIHSGTAGTPKMDMKYSHLERVTERLRELAASGRHVVVAGDINIAHQNVDIKNWRGNLKAAGFLPEERAYLDIWFDEIGFVDLGRRLGGPGPGPYTWWSWRGQAFDNDAGWRIDYQLATPGLAELASNAVVDRAATYDTRFSDHAPLLVDYDL
;
A
#
# COMPACT_ATOMS: atom_id res chain seq x y z
N MET A 1 19.11 -3.06 -27.63
CA MET A 1 18.38 -3.38 -26.38
C MET A 1 17.72 -2.16 -25.77
N GLN A 2 18.35 -0.97 -25.78
CA GLN A 2 17.73 0.30 -25.35
C GLN A 2 16.51 0.72 -26.20
N SER A 3 16.49 0.44 -27.52
CA SER A 3 15.37 0.86 -28.38
C SER A 3 14.10 0.01 -28.30
N LEU A 4 14.14 -1.15 -27.62
CA LEU A 4 12.98 -2.02 -27.39
C LEU A 4 12.19 -1.63 -26.13
N ILE A 5 12.84 -0.95 -25.17
CA ILE A 5 12.19 -0.42 -23.97
C ILE A 5 11.33 0.80 -24.33
N ALA A 6 11.83 1.66 -25.23
CA ALA A 6 11.11 2.85 -25.68
C ALA A 6 9.81 2.54 -26.48
N THR A 7 9.66 1.34 -27.01
CA THR A 7 8.49 0.93 -27.81
C THR A 7 7.43 0.14 -27.02
N ALA A 8 7.70 -0.23 -25.75
CA ALA A 8 6.81 -1.04 -24.94
C ALA A 8 5.76 -0.25 -24.13
N ASN A 9 5.90 1.08 -24.04
CA ASN A 9 4.95 1.99 -23.38
C ASN A 9 3.70 2.29 -24.22
N ALA A 10 3.65 1.82 -25.47
CA ALA A 10 2.55 2.08 -26.39
C ALA A 10 1.38 1.10 -26.18
N ALA A 11 0.60 1.27 -25.10
CA ALA A 11 -0.81 0.85 -25.00
C ALA A 11 -1.46 1.21 -23.64
N LYS A 12 -0.96 2.20 -22.89
CA LYS A 12 -1.77 2.81 -21.84
C LYS A 12 -2.58 3.92 -22.50
N MET A 13 -3.87 4.04 -22.17
CA MET A 13 -4.63 5.17 -22.70
C MET A 13 -3.93 6.44 -22.25
N ASP A 14 -3.58 7.31 -23.21
CA ASP A 14 -2.96 8.60 -22.92
C ASP A 14 -3.87 9.34 -21.92
N GLY A 15 -3.41 9.54 -20.68
CA GLY A 15 -4.14 10.19 -19.59
C GLY A 15 -4.66 9.29 -18.46
N VAL A 16 -4.29 8.01 -18.39
CA VAL A 16 -4.62 7.16 -17.21
C VAL A 16 -3.38 6.69 -16.48
N LEU A 17 -3.22 7.18 -15.25
CA LEU A 17 -2.22 6.73 -14.29
C LEU A 17 -2.75 5.56 -13.45
N THR A 18 -2.09 4.42 -13.48
CA THR A 18 -2.41 3.27 -12.60
C THR A 18 -1.39 3.19 -11.47
N ILE A 19 -1.88 3.29 -10.24
CA ILE A 19 -1.08 3.10 -9.02
C ILE A 19 -1.46 1.75 -8.42
N ALA A 20 -0.47 0.92 -8.13
CA ALA A 20 -0.67 -0.34 -7.45
C ALA A 20 0.02 -0.34 -6.09
N THR A 21 -0.68 -0.84 -5.07
CA THR A 21 -0.10 -1.10 -3.75
C THR A 21 -0.12 -2.59 -3.42
N VAL A 22 0.97 -3.13 -2.86
CA VAL A 22 1.05 -4.53 -2.45
C VAL A 22 2.08 -4.78 -1.35
N ASN A 23 1.65 -5.45 -0.28
CA ASN A 23 2.55 -6.06 0.70
C ASN A 23 3.13 -7.36 0.12
N LEU A 24 4.46 -7.41 -0.04
CA LEU A 24 5.18 -8.50 -0.69
C LEU A 24 5.52 -9.67 0.25
N ASN A 25 5.50 -9.44 1.57
CA ASN A 25 6.02 -10.39 2.56
C ASN A 25 7.46 -10.88 2.23
N GLY A 26 8.26 -10.00 1.62
CA GLY A 26 9.63 -10.22 1.16
C GLY A 26 9.77 -10.30 -0.36
N ILE A 27 10.44 -9.33 -0.96
CA ILE A 27 10.57 -9.20 -2.43
C ILE A 27 11.20 -10.42 -3.10
N ARG A 28 12.22 -11.03 -2.50
CA ARG A 28 12.84 -12.26 -3.05
C ARG A 28 11.87 -13.43 -3.12
N ALA A 29 11.00 -13.56 -2.12
CA ALA A 29 10.01 -14.64 -2.07
C ALA A 29 8.89 -14.39 -3.08
N ALA A 30 8.41 -13.15 -3.17
CA ALA A 30 7.41 -12.73 -4.15
C ALA A 30 7.93 -12.89 -5.59
N ALA A 31 9.17 -12.48 -5.89
CA ALA A 31 9.81 -12.65 -7.20
C ALA A 31 9.85 -14.12 -7.63
N LYS A 32 10.28 -15.03 -6.74
CA LYS A 32 10.27 -16.48 -6.99
C LYS A 32 8.89 -17.06 -7.26
N ARG A 33 7.82 -16.40 -6.78
CA ARG A 33 6.43 -16.83 -6.94
C ARG A 33 5.69 -16.10 -8.06
N GLY A 34 6.36 -15.25 -8.83
CA GLY A 34 5.80 -14.64 -10.03
C GLY A 34 5.43 -13.16 -9.93
N LEU A 35 5.96 -12.41 -8.95
CA LEU A 35 5.79 -10.94 -8.89
C LEU A 35 6.13 -10.27 -10.23
N ASN A 36 7.30 -10.56 -10.80
CA ASN A 36 7.74 -9.94 -12.06
C ASN A 36 6.76 -10.21 -13.21
N ARG A 37 6.23 -11.44 -13.31
CA ARG A 37 5.20 -11.78 -14.30
C ARG A 37 3.92 -10.96 -14.11
N TRP A 38 3.54 -10.71 -12.86
CA TRP A 38 2.38 -9.88 -12.54
C TRP A 38 2.63 -8.42 -12.93
N ILE A 39 3.81 -7.87 -12.65
CA ILE A 39 4.22 -6.51 -13.06
C ILE A 39 4.18 -6.38 -14.58
N ASP A 40 4.77 -7.33 -15.31
CA ASP A 40 4.78 -7.33 -16.78
C ASP A 40 3.37 -7.40 -17.39
N ALA A 41 2.45 -8.10 -16.73
CA ALA A 41 1.08 -8.24 -17.17
C ALA A 41 0.22 -7.01 -16.87
N ARG A 42 0.37 -6.42 -15.67
CA ARG A 42 -0.47 -5.32 -15.19
C ARG A 42 0.08 -3.93 -15.51
N ARG A 43 1.40 -3.78 -15.65
CA ARG A 43 2.12 -2.54 -15.98
C ARG A 43 1.60 -1.30 -15.21
N PRO A 44 1.58 -1.32 -13.86
CA PRO A 44 1.30 -0.12 -13.09
C PRO A 44 2.40 0.93 -13.33
N ASP A 45 2.05 2.21 -13.32
CA ASP A 45 3.03 3.30 -13.48
C ASP A 45 3.79 3.53 -12.18
N VAL A 46 3.10 3.35 -11.05
CA VAL A 46 3.64 3.49 -9.70
C VAL A 46 3.36 2.22 -8.91
N LEU A 47 4.41 1.63 -8.35
CA LEU A 47 4.38 0.50 -7.44
C LEU A 47 4.68 0.98 -6.02
N LEU A 48 3.72 0.79 -5.11
CA LEU A 48 3.83 1.07 -3.69
C LEU A 48 3.98 -0.25 -2.96
N LEU A 49 5.18 -0.55 -2.49
CA LEU A 49 5.56 -1.89 -2.01
C LEU A 49 5.78 -1.87 -0.50
N GLN A 50 5.19 -2.84 0.20
CA GLN A 50 5.36 -3.02 1.65
C GLN A 50 5.97 -4.38 1.99
N GLU A 51 6.54 -4.47 3.18
CA GLU A 51 7.31 -5.62 3.65
C GLU A 51 8.31 -6.14 2.62
N VAL A 52 9.05 -5.23 2.01
CA VAL A 52 10.07 -5.52 1.01
C VAL A 52 11.16 -6.44 1.58
N ARG A 53 11.53 -6.24 2.86
CA ARG A 53 12.49 -7.06 3.64
C ARG A 53 13.85 -7.27 2.95
N ALA A 54 14.28 -6.26 2.21
CA ALA A 54 15.51 -6.24 1.44
C ALA A 54 16.13 -4.84 1.45
N PRO A 55 17.46 -4.71 1.30
CA PRO A 55 18.09 -3.43 1.01
C PRO A 55 17.82 -2.98 -0.44
N GLU A 56 18.06 -1.71 -0.73
CA GLU A 56 17.68 -1.06 -1.99
C GLU A 56 18.32 -1.70 -3.23
N GLU A 57 19.59 -2.13 -3.13
CA GLU A 57 20.31 -2.73 -4.26
C GLU A 57 19.59 -3.98 -4.79
N LEU A 58 19.01 -4.75 -3.87
CA LEU A 58 18.26 -5.95 -4.23
C LEU A 58 16.85 -5.63 -4.73
N VAL A 59 16.27 -4.48 -4.37
CA VAL A 59 15.01 -4.03 -4.96
C VAL A 59 15.22 -3.63 -6.41
N LEU A 60 16.30 -2.90 -6.70
CA LEU A 60 16.72 -2.55 -8.06
C LEU A 60 16.95 -3.79 -8.94
N GLU A 61 17.55 -4.86 -8.40
CA GLU A 61 17.70 -6.13 -9.12
C GLU A 61 16.36 -6.74 -9.57
N HIS A 62 15.31 -6.56 -8.78
CA HIS A 62 13.98 -7.11 -9.06
C HIS A 62 13.07 -6.18 -9.86
N LEU A 63 13.40 -4.89 -9.93
CA LEU A 63 12.63 -3.83 -10.60
C LEU A 63 13.53 -3.00 -11.53
N PRO A 64 14.18 -3.63 -12.52
CA PRO A 64 15.17 -2.95 -13.35
C PRO A 64 14.53 -1.84 -14.19
N GLY A 65 15.18 -0.68 -14.22
CA GLY A 65 14.76 0.45 -15.07
C GLY A 65 13.70 1.37 -14.46
N LEU A 66 13.30 1.15 -13.21
CA LEU A 66 12.45 2.07 -12.46
C LEU A 66 13.29 2.95 -11.52
N GLU A 67 12.85 4.19 -11.30
CA GLU A 67 13.30 5.01 -10.19
C GLU A 67 12.72 4.46 -8.89
N ILE A 68 13.54 4.40 -7.84
CA ILE A 68 13.16 3.82 -6.55
C ILE A 68 13.44 4.83 -5.43
N VAL A 69 12.47 4.98 -4.53
CA VAL A 69 12.68 5.56 -3.20
C VAL A 69 12.31 4.51 -2.19
N GLN A 70 13.22 4.24 -1.25
CA GLN A 70 13.04 3.18 -0.27
C GLN A 70 13.38 3.65 1.14
N GLN A 71 12.65 3.11 2.12
CA GLN A 71 13.15 3.01 3.49
C GLN A 71 13.26 1.52 3.86
N ALA A 72 14.49 1.02 3.98
CA ALA A 72 14.73 -0.30 4.56
C ALA A 72 14.49 -0.26 6.07
N CYS A 73 13.96 -1.34 6.65
CA CYS A 73 13.97 -1.48 8.10
C CYS A 73 15.40 -1.74 8.58
N ARG A 74 15.85 -1.03 9.61
CA ARG A 74 17.15 -1.24 10.26
C ARG A 74 17.24 -2.62 10.90
N VAL A 75 16.11 -3.21 11.32
CA VAL A 75 16.04 -4.62 11.72
C VAL A 75 16.02 -5.50 10.46
N LYS A 76 17.16 -6.12 10.15
CA LYS A 76 17.35 -6.94 8.94
C LYS A 76 16.24 -7.98 8.76
N GLY A 77 15.69 -8.03 7.54
CA GLY A 77 14.67 -9.00 7.14
C GLY A 77 13.26 -8.71 7.67
N ARG A 78 13.02 -7.52 8.23
CA ARG A 78 11.70 -7.04 8.68
C ARG A 78 11.24 -5.87 7.84
N ALA A 79 9.92 -5.64 7.77
CA ALA A 79 9.28 -4.47 7.18
C ALA A 79 9.94 -4.02 5.87
N GLY A 80 10.14 -2.72 5.69
CA GLY A 80 10.68 -2.11 4.49
C GLY A 80 9.56 -1.70 3.54
N VAL A 81 9.60 -0.44 3.12
CA VAL A 81 8.67 0.12 2.13
C VAL A 81 9.45 0.73 0.97
N ALA A 82 8.90 0.64 -0.22
CA ALA A 82 9.47 1.25 -1.41
C ALA A 82 8.37 1.84 -2.30
N ILE A 83 8.75 2.87 -3.04
CA ILE A 83 8.04 3.40 -4.21
C ILE A 83 8.93 3.10 -5.40
N ALA A 84 8.37 2.48 -6.44
CA ALA A 84 9.06 2.26 -7.72
C ALA A 84 8.21 2.78 -8.87
N THR A 85 8.79 3.58 -9.75
CA THR A 85 8.04 4.25 -10.83
C THR A 85 8.92 4.49 -12.06
N ALA A 86 8.30 4.60 -13.23
CA ALA A 86 8.96 5.07 -14.45
C ALA A 86 8.86 6.60 -14.62
N LEU A 87 8.07 7.26 -13.78
CA LEU A 87 7.88 8.71 -13.78
C LEU A 87 9.00 9.41 -12.98
N PRO A 88 9.38 10.65 -13.33
CA PRO A 88 10.40 11.39 -12.60
C PRO A 88 10.01 11.63 -11.14
N ILE A 89 10.93 11.35 -10.22
CA ILE A 89 10.80 11.68 -8.81
C ILE A 89 11.46 13.04 -8.53
N ASN A 90 10.66 14.01 -8.09
CA ASN A 90 11.11 15.38 -7.82
C ASN A 90 11.70 15.51 -6.40
N GLU A 91 11.02 14.92 -5.42
CA GLU A 91 11.40 14.98 -4.01
C GLU A 91 11.02 13.67 -3.32
N ALA A 92 11.81 13.26 -2.32
CA ALA A 92 11.61 12.06 -1.53
C ALA A 92 11.75 12.33 -0.03
N ARG A 93 10.86 11.76 0.77
CA ARG A 93 10.86 11.85 2.24
C ARG A 93 10.70 10.46 2.84
N VAL A 94 11.50 10.15 3.87
CA VAL A 94 11.51 8.83 4.52
C VAL A 94 11.21 8.96 6.01
N GLY A 95 10.41 8.02 6.54
CA GLY A 95 9.97 8.03 7.93
C GLY A 95 8.98 9.16 8.26
N LEU A 96 8.61 9.25 9.54
CA LEU A 96 7.60 10.21 10.03
C LEU A 96 8.23 11.30 10.93
N GLY A 97 9.37 11.85 10.50
CA GLY A 97 9.91 13.08 11.08
C GLY A 97 10.50 13.00 12.49
N LEU A 98 10.80 11.80 13.00
CA LEU A 98 11.50 11.65 14.29
C LEU A 98 13.00 11.91 14.12
N GLU A 99 13.56 12.75 14.99
CA GLU A 99 15.02 12.94 15.08
C GLU A 99 15.76 11.61 15.28
N LEU A 100 15.17 10.70 16.08
CA LEU A 100 15.66 9.34 16.24
C LEU A 100 14.49 8.34 16.19
N GLU A 101 14.21 7.83 15.01
CA GLU A 101 13.23 6.75 14.81
C GLU A 101 13.76 5.42 15.38
N PRO A 102 13.00 4.71 16.25
CA PRO A 102 13.36 3.37 16.70
C PRO A 102 13.55 2.42 15.52
N ASP A 103 14.54 1.53 15.57
CA ASP A 103 14.85 0.62 14.45
C ASP A 103 13.65 -0.18 13.95
N VAL A 104 12.75 -0.56 14.85
CA VAL A 104 11.51 -1.30 14.58
C VAL A 104 10.42 -0.49 13.88
N ASP A 105 10.49 0.83 13.96
CA ASP A 105 9.58 1.78 13.30
C ASP A 105 10.11 2.18 11.91
N THR A 106 11.41 2.04 11.65
CA THR A 106 11.96 2.27 10.31
C THR A 106 11.43 1.30 9.25
N GLY A 107 11.32 1.77 8.02
CA GLY A 107 10.88 1.00 6.87
C GLY A 107 9.36 0.82 6.84
N ARG A 108 8.64 1.89 7.22
CA ARG A 108 7.18 1.89 7.34
C ARG A 108 6.50 3.06 6.66
N TRP A 109 7.26 4.07 6.25
CA TRP A 109 6.74 5.25 5.57
C TRP A 109 7.76 5.80 4.59
N VAL A 110 7.34 5.98 3.35
CA VAL A 110 8.12 6.68 2.32
C VAL A 110 7.17 7.46 1.43
N GLU A 111 7.54 8.69 1.10
CA GLU A 111 6.82 9.59 0.22
C GLU A 111 7.69 9.98 -0.97
N ALA A 112 7.06 10.14 -2.12
CA ALA A 112 7.68 10.73 -3.29
C ALA A 112 6.72 11.72 -3.94
N ASP A 113 7.22 12.89 -4.33
CA ASP A 113 6.52 13.78 -5.25
C ASP A 113 6.95 13.40 -6.67
N ILE A 114 5.97 13.03 -7.50
CA ILE A 114 6.19 12.61 -8.88
C ILE A 114 5.51 13.58 -9.85
N THR A 115 6.12 13.77 -11.02
CA THR A 115 5.51 14.55 -12.11
C THR A 115 4.62 13.63 -12.95
N THR A 116 3.33 13.92 -13.04
CA THR A 116 2.35 13.18 -13.86
C THR A 116 2.41 13.61 -15.34
N ALA A 117 1.72 12.87 -16.21
CA ALA A 117 1.77 13.09 -17.66
C ALA A 117 1.18 14.46 -18.07
N ASP A 118 0.16 14.92 -17.35
CA ASP A 118 -0.40 16.26 -17.45
C ASP A 118 0.51 17.40 -16.91
N GLY A 119 1.67 17.06 -16.34
CA GLY A 119 2.66 18.00 -15.81
C GLY A 119 2.40 18.49 -14.39
N ASN A 120 1.37 17.98 -13.72
CA ASN A 120 1.10 18.29 -12.31
C ASN A 120 1.95 17.43 -11.37
N GLU A 121 2.02 17.84 -10.10
CA GLU A 121 2.68 17.05 -9.05
C GLU A 121 1.66 16.20 -8.29
N LEU A 122 2.01 14.93 -8.08
CA LEU A 122 1.29 13.99 -7.23
C LEU A 122 2.22 13.51 -6.11
N THR A 123 1.78 13.63 -4.86
CA THR A 123 2.47 12.97 -3.75
C THR A 123 1.95 11.53 -3.61
N VAL A 124 2.83 10.55 -3.77
CA VAL A 124 2.54 9.12 -3.55
C VAL A 124 3.26 8.62 -2.30
N ILE A 125 2.56 7.86 -1.47
CA ILE A 125 3.09 7.32 -0.21
C ILE A 125 2.90 5.81 -0.17
N SER A 126 3.97 5.08 0.15
CA SER A 126 3.93 3.66 0.53
C SER A 126 4.06 3.53 2.05
N THR A 127 3.05 2.96 2.70
CA THR A 127 2.99 2.82 4.16
C THR A 127 2.77 1.39 4.63
N TYR A 128 3.41 1.01 5.74
CA TYR A 128 3.24 -0.28 6.41
C TYR A 128 3.06 -0.10 7.92
N ILE A 129 1.81 -0.18 8.37
CA ILE A 129 1.48 -0.10 9.79
C ILE A 129 1.83 -1.41 10.49
N HIS A 130 2.25 -1.35 11.74
CA HIS A 130 2.52 -2.55 12.54
C HIS A 130 1.27 -3.45 12.58
N SER A 131 1.44 -4.76 12.43
CA SER A 131 0.33 -5.72 12.61
C SER A 131 -0.22 -5.72 14.03
N GLY A 132 0.67 -5.56 15.02
CA GLY A 132 0.32 -5.53 16.44
C GLY A 132 0.02 -6.92 17.02
N THR A 133 -0.17 -6.98 18.34
CA THR A 133 -0.65 -8.17 19.04
C THR A 133 -1.32 -7.70 20.33
N ALA A 134 -2.63 -7.92 20.46
CA ALA A 134 -3.42 -7.42 21.58
C ALA A 134 -2.81 -7.83 22.95
N GLY A 135 -2.75 -6.87 23.88
CA GLY A 135 -2.21 -7.09 25.23
C GLY A 135 -0.69 -7.24 25.29
N THR A 136 0.05 -6.81 24.27
CA THR A 136 1.52 -6.86 24.26
C THR A 136 2.13 -5.50 23.92
N PRO A 137 3.41 -5.24 24.23
CA PRO A 137 4.10 -4.00 23.86
C PRO A 137 4.10 -3.70 22.35
N LYS A 138 3.90 -4.71 21.49
CA LYS A 138 3.76 -4.48 20.04
C LYS A 138 2.52 -3.67 19.70
N MET A 139 1.49 -3.73 20.54
CA MET A 139 0.28 -2.94 20.36
C MET A 139 0.53 -1.47 20.71
N ASP A 140 1.28 -1.20 21.79
CA ASP A 140 1.67 0.15 22.17
C ASP A 140 2.51 0.82 21.06
N MET A 141 3.40 0.05 20.43
CA MET A 141 4.15 0.50 19.26
C MET A 141 3.25 0.81 18.06
N LYS A 142 2.22 -0.03 17.81
CA LYS A 142 1.24 0.22 16.74
C LYS A 142 0.49 1.52 17.00
N TYR A 143 -0.03 1.75 18.20
CA TYR A 143 -0.73 2.99 18.53
C TYR A 143 0.17 4.22 18.44
N SER A 144 1.39 4.17 18.98
CA SER A 144 2.35 5.26 18.84
C SER A 144 2.67 5.58 17.37
N HIS A 145 2.75 4.56 16.51
CA HIS A 145 2.91 4.76 15.07
C HIS A 145 1.66 5.36 14.42
N LEU A 146 0.46 4.89 14.77
CA LEU A 146 -0.81 5.42 14.28
C LEU A 146 -1.01 6.89 14.63
N GLU A 147 -0.61 7.35 15.83
CA GLU A 147 -0.64 8.77 16.19
C GLU A 147 0.21 9.62 15.23
N ARG A 148 1.44 9.18 14.95
CA ARG A 148 2.36 9.88 14.03
C ARG A 148 1.84 9.89 12.60
N VAL A 149 1.27 8.77 12.14
CA VAL A 149 0.62 8.70 10.82
C VAL A 149 -0.57 9.65 10.77
N THR A 150 -1.40 9.68 11.81
CA THR A 150 -2.57 10.56 11.89
C THR A 150 -2.16 12.03 11.77
N GLU A 151 -1.09 12.44 12.47
CA GLU A 151 -0.58 13.80 12.35
C GLU A 151 -0.06 14.10 10.94
N ARG A 152 0.69 13.17 10.34
CA ARG A 152 1.16 13.35 8.97
C ARG A 152 0.01 13.44 7.97
N LEU A 153 -1.06 12.66 8.15
CA LEU A 153 -2.26 12.76 7.32
C LEU A 153 -2.92 14.14 7.44
N ARG A 154 -2.95 14.76 8.62
CA ARG A 154 -3.46 16.14 8.77
C ARG A 154 -2.64 17.13 7.96
N GLU A 155 -1.31 17.05 8.03
CA GLU A 155 -0.41 17.91 7.25
C GLU A 155 -0.62 17.73 5.74
N LEU A 156 -0.72 16.47 5.28
CA LEU A 156 -0.93 16.14 3.88
C LEU A 156 -2.29 16.66 3.38
N ALA A 157 -3.36 16.47 4.15
CA ALA A 157 -4.69 16.99 3.82
C ALA A 157 -4.71 18.52 3.77
N ALA A 158 -4.00 19.20 4.68
CA ALA A 158 -3.90 20.66 4.71
C ALA A 158 -3.02 21.25 3.60
N SER A 159 -2.22 20.43 2.90
CA SER A 159 -1.27 20.91 1.88
C SER A 159 -1.93 21.43 0.59
N GLY A 160 -3.19 21.07 0.34
CA GLY A 160 -3.88 21.38 -0.92
C GLY A 160 -3.39 20.59 -2.14
N ARG A 161 -2.47 19.64 -1.95
CA ARG A 161 -1.92 18.80 -3.03
C ARG A 161 -2.80 17.58 -3.32
N HIS A 162 -2.65 17.02 -4.51
CA HIS A 162 -3.08 15.66 -4.78
C HIS A 162 -2.16 14.69 -4.05
N VAL A 163 -2.74 13.85 -3.18
CA VAL A 163 -1.99 12.92 -2.34
C VAL A 163 -2.70 11.58 -2.32
N VAL A 164 -1.95 10.50 -2.52
CA VAL A 164 -2.39 9.12 -2.28
C VAL A 164 -1.49 8.44 -1.25
N VAL A 165 -2.12 7.95 -0.17
CA VAL A 165 -1.48 7.13 0.85
C VAL A 165 -1.95 5.70 0.70
N ALA A 166 -1.04 4.79 0.39
CA ALA A 166 -1.41 3.41 0.13
C ALA A 166 -0.48 2.39 0.78
N GLY A 167 -1.04 1.21 1.04
CA GLY A 167 -0.31 0.10 1.63
C GLY A 167 -1.12 -0.65 2.66
N ASP A 168 -0.40 -1.50 3.39
CA ASP A 168 -0.95 -2.37 4.42
C ASP A 168 -1.09 -1.59 5.74
N ILE A 169 -2.32 -1.20 6.02
CA ILE A 169 -2.73 -0.49 7.23
C ILE A 169 -2.92 -1.46 8.40
N ASN A 170 -2.95 -2.77 8.15
CA ASN A 170 -3.14 -3.79 9.17
C ASN A 170 -4.40 -3.58 10.03
N ILE A 171 -5.44 -2.94 9.50
CA ILE A 171 -6.72 -2.67 10.19
C ILE A 171 -7.86 -2.86 9.18
N ALA A 172 -8.83 -3.71 9.50
CA ALA A 172 -10.09 -3.80 8.77
C ALA A 172 -11.10 -2.81 9.37
N HIS A 173 -11.65 -1.90 8.55
CA HIS A 173 -12.47 -0.78 9.04
C HIS A 173 -13.84 -1.20 9.56
N GLN A 174 -14.60 -1.94 8.76
CA GLN A 174 -15.98 -2.29 9.05
C GLN A 174 -16.17 -3.81 9.14
N ASN A 175 -17.31 -4.27 9.67
CA ASN A 175 -17.63 -5.71 9.72
C ASN A 175 -17.62 -6.38 8.33
N VAL A 176 -17.90 -5.62 7.28
CA VAL A 176 -17.85 -6.06 5.88
C VAL A 176 -16.42 -6.27 5.35
N ASP A 177 -15.41 -5.76 6.06
CA ASP A 177 -13.99 -5.82 5.69
C ASP A 177 -13.27 -7.07 6.21
N ILE A 178 -13.97 -7.95 6.93
CA ILE A 178 -13.40 -9.19 7.42
C ILE A 178 -14.49 -10.26 7.49
N LYS A 179 -14.24 -11.42 6.86
CA LYS A 179 -15.22 -12.51 6.77
C LYS A 179 -15.73 -12.97 8.13
N ASN A 180 -14.83 -13.18 9.09
CA ASN A 180 -15.11 -13.74 10.40
C ASN A 180 -15.06 -12.68 11.52
N TRP A 181 -15.66 -11.51 11.29
CA TRP A 181 -15.57 -10.34 12.18
C TRP A 181 -15.91 -10.64 13.65
N ARG A 182 -16.95 -11.45 13.92
CA ARG A 182 -17.39 -11.76 15.29
C ARG A 182 -16.30 -12.40 16.15
N GLY A 183 -15.50 -13.29 15.55
CA GLY A 183 -14.40 -13.96 16.24
C GLY A 183 -13.16 -13.08 16.43
N ASN A 184 -13.09 -11.94 15.74
CA ASN A 184 -11.91 -11.08 15.68
C ASN A 184 -12.08 -9.74 16.41
N LEU A 185 -13.21 -9.50 17.09
CA LEU A 185 -13.46 -8.28 17.88
C LEU A 185 -12.41 -7.99 18.98
N LYS A 186 -11.59 -8.99 19.34
CA LYS A 186 -10.51 -8.89 20.32
C LYS A 186 -9.12 -9.13 19.72
N ALA A 187 -9.02 -9.23 18.40
CA ALA A 187 -7.79 -9.46 17.68
C ALA A 187 -7.25 -8.14 17.13
N ALA A 188 -5.93 -7.97 17.18
CA ALA A 188 -5.27 -6.85 16.51
C ALA A 188 -5.59 -6.86 15.01
N GLY A 189 -5.79 -5.67 14.47
CA GLY A 189 -6.34 -5.38 13.15
C GLY A 189 -7.86 -5.26 13.10
N PHE A 190 -8.57 -5.50 14.21
CA PHE A 190 -10.02 -5.32 14.27
C PHE A 190 -10.52 -4.87 15.65
N LEU A 191 -9.64 -4.37 16.51
CA LEU A 191 -10.03 -3.77 17.79
C LEU A 191 -10.83 -2.48 17.54
N PRO A 192 -11.82 -2.15 18.39
CA PRO A 192 -12.54 -0.89 18.30
C PRO A 192 -11.63 0.34 18.25
N GLU A 193 -10.57 0.36 19.06
CA GLU A 193 -9.61 1.45 19.15
C GLU A 193 -8.77 1.60 17.88
N GLU A 194 -8.44 0.49 17.19
CA GLU A 194 -7.76 0.54 15.90
C GLU A 194 -8.67 1.12 14.81
N ARG A 195 -9.93 0.69 14.80
CA ARG A 195 -10.93 1.14 13.81
C ARG A 195 -11.23 2.63 13.95
N ALA A 196 -11.18 3.16 15.17
CA ALA A 196 -11.37 4.59 15.43
C ALA A 196 -10.33 5.48 14.72
N TYR A 197 -9.11 5.01 14.45
CA TYR A 197 -8.15 5.78 13.64
C TYR A 197 -8.64 5.93 12.19
N LEU A 198 -9.25 4.89 11.61
CA LEU A 198 -9.82 4.99 10.27
C LEU A 198 -11.03 5.91 10.24
N ASP A 199 -11.85 5.91 11.29
CA ASP A 199 -12.94 6.89 11.45
C ASP A 199 -12.37 8.33 11.46
N ILE A 200 -11.31 8.59 12.23
CA ILE A 200 -10.63 9.91 12.23
C ILE A 200 -10.11 10.26 10.83
N TRP A 201 -9.42 9.33 10.15
CA TRP A 201 -8.82 9.60 8.84
C TRP A 201 -9.86 9.92 7.77
N PHE A 202 -11.03 9.28 7.82
CA PHE A 202 -12.08 9.45 6.82
C PHE A 202 -13.04 10.58 7.17
N ASP A 203 -13.53 10.65 8.40
CA ASP A 203 -14.61 11.55 8.79
C ASP A 203 -14.09 12.91 9.27
N GLU A 204 -12.92 12.95 9.93
CA GLU A 204 -12.36 14.18 10.48
C GLU A 204 -11.29 14.81 9.57
N ILE A 205 -10.35 14.00 9.06
CA ILE A 205 -9.27 14.48 8.18
C ILE A 205 -9.75 14.59 6.72
N GLY A 206 -10.70 13.74 6.31
CA GLY A 206 -11.31 13.80 4.98
C GLY A 206 -10.60 13.02 3.88
N PHE A 207 -9.74 12.05 4.21
CA PHE A 207 -9.23 11.11 3.21
C PHE A 207 -10.34 10.19 2.72
N VAL A 208 -10.31 9.87 1.42
CA VAL A 208 -11.30 9.00 0.78
C VAL A 208 -10.72 7.60 0.61
N ASP A 209 -11.37 6.59 1.20
CA ASP A 209 -11.09 5.17 0.95
C ASP A 209 -11.57 4.77 -0.45
N LEU A 210 -10.64 4.71 -1.41
CA LEU A 210 -10.97 4.42 -2.81
C LEU A 210 -11.42 2.97 -3.00
N GLY A 211 -10.94 2.04 -2.19
CA GLY A 211 -11.38 0.65 -2.24
C GLY A 211 -12.86 0.53 -1.90
N ARG A 212 -13.34 1.30 -0.91
CA ARG A 212 -14.77 1.35 -0.58
C ARG A 212 -15.58 2.19 -1.58
N ARG A 213 -15.09 3.39 -1.95
CA ARG A 213 -15.78 4.32 -2.86
C ARG A 213 -16.07 3.67 -4.21
N LEU A 214 -15.09 2.98 -4.79
CA LEU A 214 -15.18 2.38 -6.12
C LEU A 214 -15.60 0.91 -6.08
N GLY A 215 -15.28 0.18 -5.01
CA GLY A 215 -15.60 -1.25 -4.86
C GLY A 215 -16.98 -1.56 -4.26
N GLY A 216 -17.71 -0.55 -3.76
CA GLY A 216 -19.05 -0.69 -3.20
C GLY A 216 -19.07 -1.17 -1.74
N PRO A 217 -20.25 -1.36 -1.14
CA PRO A 217 -20.43 -1.51 0.32
C PRO A 217 -19.95 -2.85 0.92
N GLY A 218 -19.47 -3.79 0.09
CA GLY A 218 -18.99 -5.10 0.52
C GLY A 218 -20.07 -6.18 0.67
N PRO A 219 -19.74 -7.33 1.28
CA PRO A 219 -18.46 -7.66 1.93
C PRO A 219 -17.28 -7.71 0.96
N GLY A 220 -16.09 -7.36 1.47
CA GLY A 220 -14.88 -7.27 0.64
C GLY A 220 -14.93 -6.17 -0.43
N PRO A 221 -14.15 -6.31 -1.52
CA PRO A 221 -13.14 -7.35 -1.72
C PRO A 221 -12.08 -7.34 -0.61
N TYR A 222 -11.65 -8.52 -0.17
CA TYR A 222 -10.56 -8.66 0.81
C TYR A 222 -9.22 -8.54 0.10
N THR A 223 -8.17 -8.14 0.81
CA THR A 223 -6.82 -7.97 0.26
C THR A 223 -5.81 -8.93 0.88
N TRP A 224 -6.13 -9.58 2.00
CA TRP A 224 -5.24 -10.50 2.70
C TRP A 224 -5.90 -11.82 3.09
N TRP A 225 -5.17 -12.92 2.93
CA TRP A 225 -5.56 -14.26 3.40
C TRP A 225 -4.37 -15.05 3.91
N SER A 226 -4.51 -15.65 5.09
CA SER A 226 -3.44 -16.46 5.70
C SER A 226 -2.90 -17.55 4.77
N TRP A 227 -1.59 -17.82 4.85
CA TRP A 227 -0.95 -19.04 4.33
C TRP A 227 -1.37 -20.32 5.06
N ARG A 228 -1.98 -20.20 6.25
CA ARG A 228 -2.36 -21.35 7.05
C ARG A 228 -3.80 -21.75 6.77
N GLY A 229 -4.02 -23.06 6.64
CA GLY A 229 -5.34 -23.62 6.40
C GLY A 229 -5.91 -23.23 5.04
N GLN A 230 -7.23 -23.16 4.94
CA GLN A 230 -7.97 -22.94 3.69
C GLN A 230 -8.55 -21.51 3.63
N ALA A 231 -7.88 -20.53 4.25
CA ALA A 231 -8.40 -19.16 4.30
C ALA A 231 -8.57 -18.57 2.89
N PHE A 232 -7.61 -18.81 1.99
CA PHE A 232 -7.68 -18.36 0.61
C PHE A 232 -8.84 -19.04 -0.14
N ASP A 233 -8.91 -20.37 -0.14
CA ASP A 233 -9.93 -21.11 -0.90
C ASP A 233 -11.36 -20.82 -0.43
N ASN A 234 -11.55 -20.61 0.88
CA ASN A 234 -12.84 -20.27 1.46
C ASN A 234 -13.16 -18.76 1.45
N ASP A 235 -12.27 -17.94 0.87
CA ASP A 235 -12.35 -16.49 0.86
C ASP A 235 -12.57 -15.89 2.27
N ALA A 236 -11.90 -16.47 3.27
CA ALA A 236 -11.90 -16.02 4.66
C ALA A 236 -10.82 -14.93 4.86
N GLY A 237 -10.99 -13.82 4.15
CA GLY A 237 -10.00 -12.74 4.08
C GLY A 237 -10.30 -11.53 4.97
N TRP A 238 -9.35 -10.61 4.93
CA TRP A 238 -9.40 -9.28 5.54
C TRP A 238 -9.08 -8.22 4.49
N ARG A 239 -9.75 -7.07 4.51
CA ARG A 239 -9.37 -5.89 3.73
C ARG A 239 -8.54 -4.98 4.62
N ILE A 240 -7.23 -5.03 4.45
CA ILE A 240 -6.25 -4.28 5.26
C ILE A 240 -5.29 -3.46 4.41
N ASP A 241 -5.37 -3.57 3.08
CA ASP A 241 -4.61 -2.79 2.13
C ASP A 241 -5.52 -1.72 1.52
N TYR A 242 -5.06 -0.46 1.53
CA TYR A 242 -5.86 0.70 1.15
C TYR A 242 -5.13 1.56 0.11
N GLN A 243 -5.90 2.32 -0.68
CA GLN A 243 -5.46 3.55 -1.31
C GLN A 243 -6.36 4.69 -0.81
N LEU A 244 -5.80 5.56 0.03
CA LEU A 244 -6.47 6.70 0.63
C LEU A 244 -6.08 7.95 -0.15
N ALA A 245 -7.04 8.65 -0.75
CA ALA A 245 -6.76 9.84 -1.54
C ALA A 245 -7.32 11.11 -0.91
N THR A 246 -6.65 12.25 -1.13
CA THR A 246 -7.27 13.56 -0.87
C THR A 246 -8.52 13.72 -1.74
N PRO A 247 -9.53 14.50 -1.30
CA PRO A 247 -10.79 14.61 -2.02
C PRO A 247 -10.66 14.98 -3.51
N GLY A 248 -9.78 15.93 -3.83
CA GLY A 248 -9.53 16.34 -5.23
C GLY A 248 -8.99 15.19 -6.10
N LEU A 249 -8.02 14.43 -5.59
CA LEU A 249 -7.48 13.26 -6.29
C LEU A 249 -8.53 12.14 -6.39
N ALA A 250 -9.38 11.98 -5.37
CA ALA A 250 -10.42 10.96 -5.37
C ALA A 250 -11.50 11.17 -6.44
N GLU A 251 -11.72 12.41 -6.90
CA GLU A 251 -12.62 12.69 -8.04
C GLU A 251 -12.03 12.23 -9.38
N LEU A 252 -10.70 12.10 -9.47
CA LEU A 252 -10.00 11.62 -10.67
C LEU A 252 -9.88 10.09 -10.69
N ALA A 253 -10.19 9.41 -9.57
CA ALA A 253 -10.12 7.97 -9.48
C ALA A 253 -11.34 7.31 -10.14
N SER A 254 -11.11 6.39 -11.09
CA SER A 254 -12.17 5.84 -11.95
C SER A 254 -12.42 4.33 -11.74
N ASN A 255 -11.41 3.57 -11.30
CA ASN A 255 -11.50 2.13 -11.15
C ASN A 255 -10.61 1.64 -10.00
N ALA A 256 -11.11 0.72 -9.17
CA ALA A 256 -10.33 0.06 -8.12
C ALA A 256 -10.47 -1.46 -8.23
N VAL A 257 -9.33 -2.15 -8.32
CA VAL A 257 -9.29 -3.61 -8.51
C VAL A 257 -8.38 -4.24 -7.46
N VAL A 258 -8.93 -5.16 -6.68
CA VAL A 258 -8.11 -6.12 -5.93
C VAL A 258 -7.77 -7.28 -6.87
N ASP A 259 -6.51 -7.34 -7.29
CA ASP A 259 -6.01 -8.33 -8.25
C ASP A 259 -5.63 -9.64 -7.56
N ARG A 260 -6.65 -10.28 -7.00
CA ARG A 260 -6.51 -11.56 -6.28
C ARG A 260 -6.13 -12.67 -7.26
N ALA A 261 -5.13 -13.47 -6.89
CA ALA A 261 -4.73 -14.65 -7.66
C ALA A 261 -5.89 -15.63 -7.85
N ALA A 262 -5.93 -16.33 -8.98
CA ALA A 262 -7.03 -17.24 -9.31
C ALA A 262 -7.08 -18.49 -8.39
N THR A 263 -5.91 -18.94 -7.90
CA THR A 263 -5.77 -20.13 -7.05
C THR A 263 -4.73 -19.88 -5.96
N TYR A 264 -4.79 -20.65 -4.88
CA TYR A 264 -3.86 -20.52 -3.75
C TYR A 264 -2.38 -20.61 -4.16
N ASP A 265 -2.04 -21.48 -5.11
CA ASP A 265 -0.67 -21.76 -5.57
C ASP A 265 -0.11 -20.70 -6.54
N THR A 266 -0.98 -19.88 -7.14
CA THR A 266 -0.58 -18.82 -8.10
C THR A 266 -0.33 -17.47 -7.43
N ARG A 267 -0.55 -17.34 -6.12
CA ARG A 267 -0.30 -16.10 -5.39
C ARG A 267 1.18 -15.95 -4.99
N PHE A 268 1.68 -14.72 -5.12
CA PHE A 268 3.06 -14.39 -4.76
C PHE A 268 3.23 -13.81 -3.36
N SER A 269 2.13 -13.40 -2.73
CA SER A 269 2.04 -12.93 -1.34
C SER A 269 0.75 -13.44 -0.69
N ASP A 270 0.66 -13.38 0.63
CA ASP A 270 -0.61 -13.49 1.35
C ASP A 270 -1.53 -12.28 1.11
N HIS A 271 -0.99 -11.19 0.58
CA HIS A 271 -1.73 -10.04 0.09
C HIS A 271 -1.97 -10.11 -1.42
N ALA A 272 -3.12 -9.61 -1.87
CA ALA A 272 -3.41 -9.31 -3.26
C ALA A 272 -3.12 -7.82 -3.53
N PRO A 273 -2.54 -7.46 -4.69
CA PRO A 273 -2.38 -6.08 -5.09
C PRO A 273 -3.72 -5.34 -5.18
N LEU A 274 -3.74 -4.08 -4.74
CA LEU A 274 -4.83 -3.15 -4.98
C LEU A 274 -4.37 -2.10 -6.01
N LEU A 275 -4.99 -2.10 -7.18
CA LEU A 275 -4.75 -1.12 -8.24
C LEU A 275 -5.88 -0.10 -8.27
N VAL A 276 -5.52 1.16 -8.49
CA VAL A 276 -6.46 2.23 -8.77
C VAL A 276 -5.99 3.00 -10.01
N ASP A 277 -6.94 3.31 -10.89
CA ASP A 277 -6.74 4.12 -12.08
C ASP A 277 -7.20 5.56 -11.83
N TYR A 278 -6.37 6.53 -12.22
CA TYR A 278 -6.59 7.97 -12.09
C TYR A 278 -6.50 8.65 -13.46
N ASP A 279 -7.41 9.59 -13.75
CA ASP A 279 -7.39 10.44 -14.95
C ASP A 279 -6.39 11.61 -14.75
N LEU A 280 -5.10 11.38 -15.09
CA LEU A 280 -3.92 12.22 -14.84
C LEU A 280 -2.82 12.07 -15.92
#